data_AF-A0A7R9SUJ4-F1
#
_entry.id   AF-A0A7R9SUJ4-F1
#
_cell.length_a   1.000
_cell.length_b   1.000
_cell.length_c   1.000
_cell.angle_alpha   90.00
_cell.angle_beta   90.00
_cell.angle_gamma   90.00
#
_symmetry.space_group_name_H-M   'P 1'
#
loop_
_entity.id
_entity.type
_entity.pdbx_description
1 polymer ?
#
loop_
_entity_poly.entity_id
_entity_poly.type
_entity_poly.pdbx_seq_one_letter_code
_entity_poly.pdbx_strand_id
1 'polypeptide(L)'
;LLDTRQHSYVATKKFQLGYIVNGTLGALVAVTAGCVFYQPWEALVIGFLGSIAVLFVTPILDRFYIDDPVGAVPVHGVGGLLGTLCVGLFSSKDDLLNLNMYAGLFHGGGFTSLGVQVLGILVVSLWSAATTYVFLFLINKIVPINMKYQEELMGADIIEHNVRHAQYDYPKALAKLEKLGIPVEQKWCYQPRLDHELLEDLKRASKQIYITNNSDKKVVFSDIVKQLKSNLEKYSVKTWSSKAEDKY
;
A
#
# COMPACT_ATOMS: atom_id res chain seq x y z
N LEU A 1 -18.44 -17.34 -10.10
CA LEU A 1 -17.36 -17.82 -11.00
C LEU A 1 -16.19 -16.84 -10.84
N LEU A 2 -14.99 -17.32 -10.54
CA LEU A 2 -13.78 -16.50 -10.36
C LEU A 2 -13.51 -15.74 -11.67
N ASP A 3 -13.83 -14.45 -11.73
CA ASP A 3 -13.56 -13.66 -12.94
C ASP A 3 -12.14 -13.11 -12.91
N THR A 4 -11.16 -14.02 -12.95
CA THR A 4 -9.74 -13.69 -13.11
C THR A 4 -9.45 -12.91 -14.39
N ARG A 5 -10.44 -12.81 -15.29
CA ARG A 5 -10.43 -11.95 -16.48
C ARG A 5 -10.22 -10.48 -16.12
N GLN A 6 -10.68 -10.01 -14.96
CA GLN A 6 -10.48 -8.60 -14.56
C GLN A 6 -9.01 -8.23 -14.33
N HIS A 7 -8.11 -9.21 -14.22
CA HIS A 7 -6.70 -9.01 -13.88
C HIS A 7 -5.74 -9.36 -15.02
N SER A 8 -6.26 -9.75 -16.18
CA SER A 8 -5.45 -10.13 -17.35
C SER A 8 -5.55 -9.08 -18.46
N TYR A 9 -4.42 -8.82 -19.14
CA TYR A 9 -4.39 -8.01 -20.36
C TYR A 9 -5.36 -8.53 -21.42
N VAL A 10 -5.50 -9.86 -21.52
CA VAL A 10 -6.38 -10.49 -22.51
C VAL A 10 -7.83 -10.00 -22.39
N ALA A 11 -8.27 -9.76 -21.17
CA ALA A 11 -9.64 -9.40 -20.86
C ALA A 11 -9.85 -7.90 -20.58
N THR A 12 -8.88 -7.20 -19.99
CA THR A 12 -8.99 -5.75 -19.74
C THR A 12 -8.42 -4.88 -20.85
N LYS A 13 -7.63 -5.46 -21.77
CA LYS A 13 -6.87 -4.75 -22.82
C LYS A 13 -5.95 -3.65 -22.28
N LYS A 14 -5.62 -3.70 -20.97
CA LYS A 14 -4.77 -2.75 -20.27
C LYS A 14 -3.66 -3.50 -19.54
N PHE A 15 -2.46 -2.91 -19.53
CA PHE A 15 -1.35 -3.41 -18.72
C PHE A 15 -1.53 -2.88 -17.29
N GLN A 16 -1.80 -3.80 -16.37
CA GLN A 16 -1.97 -3.46 -14.96
C GLN A 16 -0.63 -3.67 -14.25
N LEU A 17 0.03 -2.56 -13.91
CA LEU A 17 1.40 -2.57 -13.41
C LEU A 17 1.55 -3.41 -12.12
N GLY A 18 0.59 -3.32 -11.19
CA GLY A 18 0.61 -4.08 -9.94
C GLY A 18 0.69 -5.59 -10.17
N TYR A 19 -0.07 -6.13 -11.11
CA TYR A 19 -0.03 -7.57 -11.43
C TYR A 19 1.26 -7.97 -12.15
N ILE A 20 1.81 -7.10 -13.01
CA ILE A 20 3.12 -7.37 -13.65
C ILE A 20 4.21 -7.45 -12.59
N VAL A 21 4.23 -6.49 -11.65
CA VAL A 21 5.20 -6.45 -10.54
C VAL A 21 5.01 -7.67 -9.64
N ASN A 22 3.79 -7.95 -9.18
CA ASN A 22 3.52 -9.10 -8.30
C ASN A 22 3.82 -10.45 -8.99
N GLY A 23 3.51 -10.57 -10.28
CA GLY A 23 3.87 -11.75 -11.06
C GLY A 23 5.38 -11.93 -11.22
N THR A 24 6.13 -10.84 -11.37
CA THR A 24 7.61 -10.86 -11.43
C THR A 24 8.21 -11.23 -10.07
N LEU A 25 7.70 -10.64 -8.98
CA LEU A 25 8.11 -10.98 -7.62
C LEU A 25 7.78 -12.44 -7.28
N GLY A 26 6.61 -12.93 -7.67
CA GLY A 26 6.21 -14.33 -7.49
C GLY A 26 7.16 -15.31 -8.18
N ALA A 27 7.62 -15.00 -9.39
CA ALA A 27 8.62 -15.79 -10.09
C ALA A 27 9.97 -15.81 -9.34
N LEU A 28 10.43 -14.65 -8.87
CA LEU A 28 11.67 -14.52 -8.12
C LEU A 28 11.62 -15.32 -6.81
N VAL A 29 10.53 -15.19 -6.05
CA VAL A 29 10.35 -15.92 -4.79
C VAL A 29 10.31 -17.43 -5.02
N ALA A 30 9.58 -17.90 -6.03
CA ALA A 30 9.48 -19.35 -6.32
C ALA A 30 10.84 -19.98 -6.67
N VAL A 31 11.71 -19.28 -7.40
CA VAL A 31 13.04 -19.80 -7.76
C VAL A 31 14.02 -19.76 -6.59
N THR A 32 13.83 -18.87 -5.62
CA THR A 32 14.77 -18.62 -4.52
C THR A 32 15.09 -19.88 -3.70
N ALA A 33 14.11 -20.74 -3.45
CA ALA A 33 14.26 -21.88 -2.53
C ALA A 33 15.30 -22.92 -2.99
N GLY A 34 15.54 -23.04 -4.31
CA GLY A 34 16.43 -24.06 -4.88
C GLY A 34 17.31 -23.55 -6.00
N CYS A 35 17.58 -22.25 -6.07
CA CYS A 35 18.27 -21.61 -7.19
C CYS A 35 19.62 -22.23 -7.55
N VAL A 36 20.33 -22.79 -6.56
CA VAL A 36 21.61 -23.49 -6.75
C VAL A 36 21.46 -24.92 -7.27
N PHE A 37 20.27 -25.51 -7.16
CA PHE A 37 20.02 -26.92 -7.49
C PHE A 37 19.24 -27.12 -8.80
N TYR A 38 18.79 -26.04 -9.44
CA TYR A 38 18.00 -26.11 -10.66
C TYR A 38 18.88 -25.95 -11.92
N GLN A 39 18.50 -26.64 -12.98
CA GLN A 39 18.98 -26.33 -14.32
C GLN A 39 18.38 -25.02 -14.83
N PRO A 40 19.04 -24.32 -15.78
CA PRO A 40 18.55 -23.03 -16.28
C PRO A 40 17.12 -23.06 -16.84
N TRP A 41 16.73 -24.15 -17.49
CA TRP A 41 15.38 -24.29 -18.04
C TRP A 41 14.32 -24.58 -16.96
N GLU A 42 14.71 -25.31 -15.89
CA GLU A 42 13.83 -25.61 -14.75
C GLU A 42 13.50 -24.32 -13.99
N ALA A 43 14.49 -23.44 -13.81
CA ALA A 43 14.29 -22.13 -13.20
C ALA A 43 13.24 -21.28 -13.97
N LEU A 44 13.23 -21.35 -15.31
CA LEU A 44 12.21 -20.67 -16.13
C LEU A 44 10.82 -21.25 -15.88
N VAL A 45 10.70 -22.58 -15.82
CA VAL A 45 9.41 -23.26 -15.56
C VAL A 45 8.91 -22.95 -14.14
N ILE A 46 9.76 -23.03 -13.13
CA ILE A 46 9.41 -22.76 -11.74
C ILE A 46 8.98 -21.29 -11.56
N GLY A 47 9.72 -20.36 -12.17
CA GLY A 47 9.37 -18.93 -12.15
C GLY A 47 8.01 -18.67 -12.81
N PHE A 48 7.73 -19.31 -13.94
CA PHE A 48 6.42 -19.23 -14.61
C PHE A 48 5.28 -19.76 -13.74
N LEU A 49 5.47 -20.93 -13.10
CA LEU A 49 4.49 -21.51 -12.19
C LEU A 49 4.25 -20.61 -10.97
N GLY A 50 5.31 -20.06 -10.39
CA GLY A 50 5.22 -19.09 -9.29
C GLY A 50 4.42 -17.86 -9.66
N SER A 51 4.72 -17.24 -10.81
CA SER A 51 3.99 -16.08 -11.33
C SER A 51 2.48 -16.36 -11.50
N ILE A 52 2.13 -17.49 -12.11
CA ILE A 52 0.72 -17.89 -12.27
C ILE A 52 0.04 -18.10 -10.92
N ALA A 53 0.68 -18.79 -9.98
CA ALA A 53 0.10 -19.08 -8.68
C ALA A 53 -0.21 -17.78 -7.91
N VAL A 54 0.71 -16.81 -7.91
CA VAL A 54 0.50 -15.49 -7.29
C VAL A 54 -0.69 -14.78 -7.91
N LEU A 55 -0.73 -14.67 -9.25
CA LEU A 55 -1.80 -13.97 -9.96
C LEU A 55 -3.17 -14.64 -9.77
N PHE A 56 -3.19 -15.95 -9.55
CA PHE A 56 -4.41 -16.69 -9.30
C PHE A 56 -4.91 -16.55 -7.85
N VAL A 57 -4.00 -16.46 -6.88
CA VAL A 57 -4.37 -16.38 -5.46
C VAL A 57 -4.80 -14.98 -5.04
N THR A 58 -4.22 -13.91 -5.60
CA THR A 58 -4.62 -12.52 -5.27
C THR A 58 -6.15 -12.32 -5.30
N PRO A 59 -6.88 -12.59 -6.40
CA PRO A 59 -8.33 -12.39 -6.43
C PRO A 59 -9.11 -13.37 -5.53
N ILE A 60 -8.48 -14.48 -5.12
CA ILE A 60 -9.08 -15.41 -4.15
C ILE A 60 -9.07 -14.79 -2.76
N LEU A 61 -7.97 -14.15 -2.35
CA LEU A 61 -7.88 -13.44 -1.07
C LEU A 61 -8.87 -12.28 -1.01
N ASP A 62 -8.95 -11.48 -2.09
CA ASP A 62 -9.92 -10.38 -2.20
C ASP A 62 -11.36 -10.88 -2.01
N ARG A 63 -11.66 -12.06 -2.57
CA ARG A 63 -12.98 -12.69 -2.44
C ARG A 63 -13.29 -13.18 -1.02
N PHE A 64 -12.27 -13.53 -0.25
CA PHE A 64 -12.42 -13.87 1.17
C PHE A 64 -12.40 -12.64 2.08
N TYR A 65 -12.38 -11.42 1.52
CA TYR A 65 -12.27 -10.17 2.27
C TYR A 65 -11.01 -10.14 3.16
N ILE A 66 -9.94 -10.79 2.70
CA ILE A 66 -8.63 -10.75 3.35
C ILE A 66 -7.91 -9.54 2.76
N ASP A 67 -7.78 -8.49 3.57
CA ASP A 67 -7.10 -7.26 3.18
C ASP A 67 -5.57 -7.44 3.25
N ASP A 68 -4.96 -7.76 2.12
CA ASP A 68 -3.51 -7.81 1.93
C ASP A 68 -3.08 -6.65 1.02
N PRO A 69 -2.83 -5.46 1.58
CA PRO A 69 -2.65 -4.23 0.81
C PRO A 69 -1.40 -4.24 -0.07
N VAL A 70 -0.40 -5.07 0.26
CA VAL A 70 0.87 -5.16 -0.46
C VAL A 70 1.01 -6.44 -1.28
N GLY A 71 0.06 -7.39 -1.17
CA GLY A 71 0.14 -8.69 -1.83
C GLY A 71 1.23 -9.60 -1.26
N ALA A 72 1.55 -9.47 0.03
CA ALA A 72 2.60 -10.26 0.68
C ALA A 72 2.25 -11.74 0.76
N VAL A 73 0.98 -12.09 1.03
CA VAL A 73 0.55 -13.48 1.17
C VAL A 73 0.59 -14.23 -0.17
N PRO A 74 0.06 -13.69 -1.30
CA PRO A 74 0.26 -14.30 -2.61
C PRO A 74 1.74 -14.42 -2.96
N VAL A 75 2.50 -13.32 -2.91
CA VAL A 75 3.90 -13.29 -3.39
C VAL A 75 4.81 -14.16 -2.55
N HIS A 76 4.86 -13.96 -1.23
CA HIS A 76 5.79 -14.64 -0.35
C HIS A 76 5.24 -15.94 0.22
N GLY A 77 3.97 -15.94 0.64
CA GLY A 77 3.34 -17.14 1.19
C GLY A 77 3.16 -18.22 0.13
N VAL A 78 2.43 -17.92 -0.95
CA VAL A 78 2.16 -18.90 -2.01
C VAL A 78 3.38 -19.12 -2.91
N GLY A 79 4.06 -18.04 -3.31
CA GLY A 79 5.29 -18.17 -4.09
C GLY A 79 6.37 -18.96 -3.36
N GLY A 80 6.54 -18.72 -2.06
CA GLY A 80 7.49 -19.46 -1.22
C GLY A 80 7.10 -20.93 -1.07
N LEU A 81 5.83 -21.22 -0.77
CA LEU A 81 5.32 -22.59 -0.67
C LEU A 81 5.55 -23.38 -1.96
N LEU A 82 5.19 -22.79 -3.12
CA LEU A 82 5.39 -23.41 -4.41
C LEU A 82 6.88 -23.62 -4.71
N GLY A 83 7.72 -22.62 -4.41
CA GLY A 83 9.17 -22.72 -4.59
C GLY A 83 9.78 -23.85 -3.77
N THR A 84 9.41 -23.98 -2.50
CA THR A 84 9.89 -25.06 -1.62
C THR A 84 9.39 -26.43 -2.08
N LEU A 85 8.14 -26.54 -2.58
CA LEU A 85 7.67 -27.76 -3.24
C LEU A 85 8.50 -28.10 -4.48
N CYS A 86 8.83 -27.10 -5.30
CA CYS A 86 9.65 -27.28 -6.49
C CYS A 86 11.07 -27.79 -6.15
N VAL A 87 11.64 -27.48 -4.98
CA VAL A 87 12.90 -28.10 -4.53
C VAL A 87 12.73 -29.62 -4.43
N GLY A 88 11.63 -30.08 -3.84
CA GLY A 88 11.33 -31.51 -3.72
C GLY A 88 11.13 -32.22 -5.06
N LEU A 89 10.83 -31.47 -6.12
CA LEU A 89 10.55 -31.98 -7.46
C LEU A 89 11.78 -31.91 -8.40
N PHE A 90 12.42 -30.75 -8.47
CA PHE A 90 13.43 -30.38 -9.47
C PHE A 90 14.86 -30.28 -8.91
N SER A 91 15.09 -30.50 -7.62
CA SER A 91 16.45 -30.36 -7.09
C SER A 91 17.39 -31.40 -7.70
N SER A 92 18.49 -30.98 -8.31
CA SER A 92 19.55 -31.88 -8.75
C SER A 92 20.40 -32.34 -7.56
N LYS A 93 20.94 -33.56 -7.66
CA LYS A 93 21.95 -34.03 -6.71
C LYS A 93 23.27 -33.31 -6.99
N ASP A 94 23.91 -32.80 -5.95
CA ASP A 94 25.22 -32.16 -6.08
C ASP A 94 26.27 -32.99 -5.34
N ASP A 95 26.96 -33.82 -6.11
CA ASP A 95 28.05 -34.67 -5.63
C ASP A 95 29.40 -33.94 -5.58
N LEU A 96 29.51 -32.75 -6.20
CA LEU A 96 30.77 -32.00 -6.28
C LEU A 96 31.00 -31.14 -5.04
N LEU A 97 29.97 -30.43 -4.57
CA LEU A 97 30.06 -29.59 -3.36
C LEU A 97 29.36 -30.23 -2.15
N ASN A 98 28.73 -31.39 -2.31
CA ASN A 98 27.93 -32.08 -1.28
C ASN A 98 26.85 -31.18 -0.65
N LEU A 99 26.33 -30.21 -1.40
CA LEU A 99 25.30 -29.29 -0.92
C LEU A 99 23.90 -29.90 -0.89
N ASN A 100 23.68 -30.96 -1.67
CA ASN A 100 22.41 -31.67 -1.68
C ASN A 100 22.58 -33.17 -1.87
N MET A 101 22.26 -33.90 -0.80
CA MET A 101 22.37 -35.36 -0.73
C MET A 101 21.22 -36.08 -1.45
N TYR A 102 20.05 -35.44 -1.59
CA TYR A 102 18.84 -36.06 -2.15
C TYR A 102 18.35 -35.31 -3.39
N ALA A 103 18.30 -36.02 -4.52
CA ALA A 103 17.68 -35.48 -5.73
C ALA A 103 16.16 -35.30 -5.54
N GLY A 104 15.58 -34.40 -6.32
CA GLY A 104 14.14 -34.23 -6.43
C GLY A 104 13.49 -35.40 -7.18
N LEU A 105 12.16 -35.46 -7.09
CA LEU A 105 11.37 -36.54 -7.68
C LEU A 105 11.64 -36.73 -9.18
N PHE A 106 11.77 -35.65 -9.94
CA PHE A 106 12.02 -35.70 -11.40
C PHE A 106 13.45 -36.08 -11.77
N HIS A 107 14.39 -35.99 -10.82
CA HIS A 107 15.77 -36.45 -10.99
C HIS A 107 16.01 -37.85 -10.40
N GLY A 108 14.94 -38.59 -10.09
CA GLY A 108 15.03 -39.98 -9.62
C GLY A 108 15.33 -40.15 -8.13
N GLY A 109 15.29 -39.08 -7.33
CA GLY A 109 15.56 -39.14 -5.88
C GLY A 109 14.40 -39.66 -5.01
N GLY A 110 13.30 -40.07 -5.64
CA GLY A 110 12.12 -40.61 -4.97
C GLY A 110 11.34 -39.56 -4.16
N PHE A 111 10.49 -40.02 -3.24
CA PHE A 111 9.60 -39.16 -2.45
C PHE A 111 10.25 -38.55 -1.21
N THR A 112 11.48 -38.94 -0.86
CA THR A 112 12.14 -38.50 0.37
C THR A 112 12.35 -36.98 0.37
N SER A 113 12.94 -36.42 -0.69
CA SER A 113 13.17 -34.97 -0.79
C SER A 113 11.84 -34.20 -0.74
N LEU A 114 10.84 -34.62 -1.51
CA LEU A 114 9.52 -34.00 -1.51
C LEU A 114 8.84 -34.05 -0.13
N GLY A 115 8.90 -35.20 0.55
CA GLY A 115 8.34 -35.36 1.90
C GLY A 115 8.99 -34.43 2.93
N VAL A 116 10.31 -34.28 2.87
CA VAL A 116 11.05 -33.34 3.73
C VAL A 116 10.64 -31.89 3.45
N GLN A 117 10.51 -31.50 2.18
CA GLN A 117 10.08 -30.14 1.82
C GLN A 117 8.64 -29.86 2.27
N VAL A 118 7.71 -30.81 2.08
CA VAL A 118 6.32 -30.69 2.56
C VAL A 118 6.28 -30.55 4.08
N LEU A 119 7.04 -31.37 4.81
CA LEU A 119 7.13 -31.25 6.27
C LEU A 119 7.70 -29.90 6.68
N GLY A 120 8.75 -29.42 6.01
CA GLY A 120 9.34 -28.11 6.22
C GLY A 120 8.32 -26.97 6.03
N ILE A 121 7.56 -27.01 4.94
CA ILE A 121 6.47 -26.06 4.67
C ILE A 121 5.48 -26.05 5.83
N LEU A 122 5.00 -27.22 6.29
CA LEU A 122 4.02 -27.30 7.36
C LEU A 122 4.56 -26.75 8.69
N VAL A 123 5.77 -27.17 9.06
CA VAL A 123 6.41 -26.75 10.32
C VAL A 123 6.66 -25.25 10.33
N VAL A 124 7.28 -24.71 9.27
CA VAL A 124 7.60 -23.28 9.17
C VAL A 124 6.33 -22.44 9.07
N SER A 125 5.33 -22.86 8.29
CA SER A 125 4.07 -22.12 8.16
C SER A 125 3.31 -22.09 9.49
N LEU A 126 3.24 -23.22 10.19
CA LEU A 126 2.57 -23.30 11.50
C LEU A 126 3.32 -22.47 12.55
N TRP A 127 4.64 -22.59 12.60
CA TRP A 127 5.47 -21.80 13.53
C TRP A 127 5.31 -20.30 13.26
N SER A 128 5.43 -19.87 12.01
CA SER A 128 5.29 -18.47 11.63
C SER A 128 3.89 -17.95 11.96
N ALA A 129 2.83 -18.66 11.57
CA ALA A 129 1.46 -18.22 11.85
C ALA A 129 1.17 -18.16 13.36
N ALA A 130 1.56 -19.18 14.11
CA ALA A 130 1.33 -19.24 15.56
C ALA A 130 2.09 -18.14 16.30
N THR A 131 3.39 -17.98 16.02
CA THR A 131 4.21 -16.97 16.69
C THR A 131 3.76 -15.56 16.32
N THR A 132 3.56 -15.25 15.03
CA THR A 132 3.06 -13.94 14.60
C THR A 132 1.70 -13.63 15.22
N TYR A 133 0.76 -14.59 15.25
CA TYR A 133 -0.54 -14.38 15.89
C TYR A 133 -0.41 -14.09 17.39
N VAL A 134 0.41 -14.85 18.12
CA VAL A 134 0.64 -14.61 19.55
C VAL A 134 1.24 -13.23 19.79
N PHE A 135 2.26 -12.83 19.03
CA PHE A 135 2.87 -11.51 19.17
C PHE A 135 1.90 -10.38 18.85
N LEU A 136 1.20 -10.44 17.71
CA LEU A 136 0.22 -9.43 17.35
C LEU A 136 -0.93 -9.35 18.37
N PHE A 137 -1.39 -10.50 18.88
CA PHE A 137 -2.40 -10.53 19.92
C PHE A 137 -1.92 -9.84 21.21
N LEU A 138 -0.71 -10.15 21.67
CA LEU A 138 -0.12 -9.53 22.87
C LEU A 138 0.11 -8.03 22.69
N ILE A 139 0.66 -7.62 21.54
CA ILE A 139 0.87 -6.20 21.21
C ILE A 139 -0.48 -5.48 21.20
N ASN A 140 -1.50 -6.05 20.56
CA ASN A 140 -2.84 -5.45 20.48
C ASN A 140 -3.53 -5.27 21.84
N LYS A 141 -3.06 -5.94 22.91
CA LYS A 141 -3.54 -5.70 24.29
C LYS A 141 -2.90 -4.48 24.94
N ILE A 142 -1.73 -4.05 24.48
CA ILE A 142 -0.99 -2.92 25.04
C ILE A 142 -1.19 -1.68 24.15
N VAL A 143 -1.01 -1.85 22.85
CA VAL A 143 -1.13 -0.82 21.81
C VAL A 143 -2.04 -1.36 20.71
N PRO A 144 -3.27 -0.83 20.56
CA PRO A 144 -4.16 -1.24 19.48
C PRO A 144 -3.49 -1.05 18.12
N ILE A 145 -3.41 -2.13 17.33
CA ILE A 145 -2.70 -2.13 16.04
C ILE A 145 -3.61 -1.62 14.91
N ASN A 146 -4.92 -1.84 15.05
CA ASN A 146 -5.89 -1.40 14.06
C ASN A 146 -6.28 0.06 14.31
N MET A 147 -6.34 0.84 13.23
CA MET A 147 -6.92 2.18 13.26
C MET A 147 -8.41 2.11 13.56
N LYS A 148 -8.96 3.17 14.16
CA LYS A 148 -10.41 3.30 14.28
C LYS A 148 -10.99 3.50 12.87
N TYR A 149 -12.22 3.03 12.65
CA TYR A 149 -12.92 3.18 11.36
C TYR A 149 -12.92 4.63 10.81
N GLN A 150 -13.02 5.61 11.71
CA GLN A 150 -13.00 7.03 11.35
C GLN A 150 -11.63 7.47 10.83
N GLU A 151 -10.56 6.99 11.47
CA GLU A 151 -9.16 7.26 11.13
C GLU A 151 -8.78 6.56 9.83
N GLU A 152 -9.23 5.31 9.65
CA GLU A 152 -9.07 4.55 8.42
C GLU A 152 -9.75 5.23 7.22
N LEU A 153 -10.97 5.76 7.42
CA LEU A 153 -11.68 6.49 6.37
C LEU A 153 -11.01 7.81 6.01
N MET A 154 -10.31 8.46 6.94
CA MET A 154 -9.53 9.67 6.67
C MET A 154 -8.18 9.37 5.99
N GLY A 155 -7.61 8.18 6.27
CA GLY A 155 -6.35 7.68 5.74
C GLY A 155 -5.17 7.88 6.68
N ALA A 156 -4.30 6.87 6.78
CA ALA A 156 -3.11 6.87 7.65
C ALA A 156 -2.22 8.10 7.44
N ASP A 157 -2.04 8.54 6.19
CA ASP A 157 -1.19 9.67 5.83
C ASP A 157 -1.56 10.97 6.56
N ILE A 158 -2.84 11.27 6.73
CA ILE A 158 -3.29 12.47 7.44
C ILE A 158 -3.32 12.24 8.96
N ILE A 159 -3.69 11.03 9.40
CA ILE A 159 -3.84 10.70 10.82
C ILE A 159 -2.49 10.61 11.53
N GLU A 160 -1.52 9.92 10.93
CA GLU A 160 -0.22 9.63 11.55
C GLU A 160 0.87 10.60 11.12
N HIS A 161 0.82 11.08 9.88
CA HIS A 161 1.91 11.86 9.28
C HIS A 161 1.53 13.31 8.93
N ASN A 162 0.26 13.69 9.09
CA ASN A 162 -0.27 15.00 8.70
C ASN A 162 0.05 15.38 7.23
N VAL A 163 0.11 14.38 6.34
CA VAL A 163 0.35 14.53 4.91
C VAL A 163 -0.99 14.52 4.17
N ARG A 164 -1.21 15.52 3.31
CA ARG A 164 -2.40 15.60 2.45
C ARG A 164 -2.06 15.40 0.98
N HIS A 165 -2.91 14.64 0.28
CA HIS A 165 -2.81 14.44 -1.17
C HIS A 165 -3.88 15.23 -1.90
N ALA A 166 -3.50 15.97 -2.94
CA ALA A 166 -4.44 16.78 -3.73
C ALA A 166 -5.52 15.94 -4.44
N GLN A 167 -5.21 14.69 -4.73
CA GLN A 167 -6.08 13.73 -5.39
C GLN A 167 -7.08 13.07 -4.42
N TYR A 168 -6.90 13.23 -3.10
CA TYR A 168 -7.76 12.64 -2.09
C TYR A 168 -8.85 13.62 -1.66
N ASP A 169 -10.12 13.20 -1.80
CA ASP A 169 -11.29 14.03 -1.51
C ASP A 169 -11.64 13.99 -0.01
N TYR A 170 -10.86 14.73 0.79
CA TYR A 170 -11.10 14.89 2.22
C TYR A 170 -12.51 15.42 2.53
N PRO A 171 -13.06 16.43 1.81
CA PRO A 171 -14.44 16.86 2.02
C PRO A 171 -15.46 15.73 1.90
N LYS A 172 -15.32 14.85 0.91
CA LYS A 172 -16.20 13.69 0.75
C LYS A 172 -16.04 12.66 1.87
N ALA A 173 -14.82 12.41 2.34
CA ALA A 173 -14.56 11.54 3.48
C ALA A 173 -15.23 12.09 4.75
N LEU A 174 -15.05 13.38 5.04
CA LEU A 174 -15.67 14.07 6.17
C LEU A 174 -17.21 14.06 6.09
N ALA A 175 -17.78 14.35 4.92
CA ALA A 175 -19.22 14.29 4.71
C ALA A 175 -19.79 12.87 4.91
N LYS A 176 -19.00 11.83 4.64
CA LYS A 176 -19.38 10.44 4.92
C LYS A 176 -19.36 10.14 6.41
N LEU A 177 -18.38 10.65 7.16
CA LEU A 177 -18.35 10.54 8.64
C LEU A 177 -19.55 11.23 9.27
N GLU A 178 -19.85 12.44 8.83
CA GLU A 178 -20.99 13.22 9.31
C GLU A 178 -22.33 12.49 9.07
N LYS A 179 -22.51 11.93 7.86
CA LYS A 179 -23.70 11.11 7.54
C LYS A 179 -23.84 9.87 8.40
N LEU A 180 -22.73 9.31 8.89
CA LEU A 180 -22.72 8.14 9.77
C LEU A 180 -22.90 8.53 11.25
N GLY A 181 -23.07 9.82 11.57
CA GLY A 181 -23.18 10.30 12.95
C GLY A 181 -21.88 10.15 13.75
N ILE A 182 -20.76 10.02 13.05
CA ILE A 182 -19.45 9.77 13.62
C ILE A 182 -18.79 11.13 13.91
N PRO A 183 -18.36 11.42 15.15
CA PRO A 183 -17.75 12.70 15.49
C PRO A 183 -16.46 12.90 14.71
N VAL A 184 -16.33 14.07 14.09
CA VAL A 184 -15.16 14.46 13.31
C VAL A 184 -14.24 15.27 14.22
N GLU A 185 -13.02 14.78 14.46
CA GLU A 185 -12.04 15.54 15.25
C GLU A 185 -11.49 16.73 14.45
N GLN A 186 -11.40 17.92 15.07
CA GLN A 186 -10.90 19.15 14.43
C GLN A 186 -9.50 19.01 13.84
N LYS A 187 -8.65 18.13 14.39
CA LYS A 187 -7.32 17.84 13.86
C LYS A 187 -7.33 17.36 12.40
N TRP A 188 -8.44 16.77 11.95
CA TRP A 188 -8.66 16.30 10.57
C TRP A 188 -9.22 17.36 9.64
N CYS A 189 -9.87 18.39 10.18
CA CYS A 189 -10.46 19.50 9.44
C CYS A 189 -9.44 20.60 9.15
N TYR A 190 -8.26 20.57 9.79
CA TYR A 190 -7.24 21.57 9.59
C TYR A 190 -6.62 21.49 8.18
N GLN A 191 -6.93 22.45 7.30
CA GLN A 191 -6.19 22.62 6.07
C GLN A 191 -4.78 23.18 6.37
N PRO A 192 -3.70 22.52 5.88
CA PRO A 192 -2.29 22.83 6.16
C PRO A 192 -1.65 23.68 5.04
N ARG A 193 -0.51 24.32 5.36
CA ARG A 193 0.25 25.31 4.57
C ARG A 193 -0.52 26.61 4.37
N LEU A 194 0.11 27.73 4.74
CA LEU A 194 -0.10 29.02 4.10
C LEU A 194 -0.09 28.71 2.60
N ASP A 195 -1.27 28.68 2.03
CA ASP A 195 -1.59 28.19 0.73
C ASP A 195 -0.67 28.87 -0.27
N HIS A 196 -0.12 28.10 -1.20
CA HIS A 196 0.73 28.66 -2.23
C HIS A 196 0.00 29.79 -2.99
N GLU A 197 -1.34 29.77 -2.98
CA GLU A 197 -2.22 30.84 -3.46
C GLU A 197 -2.20 32.10 -2.56
N LEU A 198 -2.44 32.03 -1.24
CA LEU A 198 -2.26 33.17 -0.32
C LEU A 198 -0.82 33.66 -0.26
N LEU A 199 0.19 32.77 -0.32
CA LEU A 199 1.59 33.17 -0.43
C LEU A 199 1.88 33.89 -1.74
N GLU A 200 1.32 33.44 -2.87
CA GLU A 200 1.45 34.14 -4.15
C GLU A 200 0.63 35.44 -4.19
N ASP A 201 -0.55 35.49 -3.55
CA ASP A 201 -1.36 36.69 -3.40
C ASP A 201 -0.66 37.70 -2.48
N LEU A 202 -0.03 37.25 -1.39
CA LEU A 202 0.79 38.06 -0.49
C LEU A 202 2.07 38.54 -1.19
N LYS A 203 2.72 37.71 -2.01
CA LYS A 203 3.86 38.13 -2.84
C LYS A 203 3.44 39.12 -3.93
N ARG A 204 2.27 38.95 -4.56
CA ARG A 204 1.73 39.91 -5.54
C ARG A 204 1.40 41.24 -4.86
N ALA A 205 0.77 41.20 -3.69
CA ALA A 205 0.47 42.38 -2.90
C ALA A 205 1.76 43.10 -2.45
N SER A 206 2.77 42.36 -1.96
CA SER A 206 4.06 42.96 -1.55
C SER A 206 4.83 43.57 -2.74
N LYS A 207 4.79 42.92 -3.91
CA LYS A 207 5.40 43.45 -5.13
C LYS A 207 4.67 44.69 -5.65
N GLN A 208 3.34 44.75 -5.53
CA GLN A 208 2.56 45.96 -5.82
C GLN A 208 2.94 47.12 -4.89
N ILE A 209 3.09 46.87 -3.58
CA ILE A 209 3.55 47.88 -2.60
C ILE A 209 4.95 48.41 -2.96
N TYR A 210 5.88 47.54 -3.38
CA TYR A 210 7.25 47.95 -3.73
C TYR A 210 7.31 48.83 -4.98
N ILE A 211 6.51 48.51 -6.01
CA ILE A 211 6.44 49.28 -7.25
C ILE A 211 5.81 50.65 -7.03
N THR A 212 4.75 50.73 -6.22
CA THR A 212 4.08 52.02 -5.94
C THR A 212 4.92 52.95 -5.07
N ASN A 213 5.74 52.44 -4.16
CA ASN A 213 6.62 53.28 -3.33
C ASN A 213 7.80 53.88 -4.12
N ASN A 214 8.12 53.34 -5.29
CA ASN A 214 9.21 53.79 -6.17
C ASN A 214 8.70 54.65 -7.35
N SER A 215 7.39 54.88 -7.42
CA SER A 215 6.73 55.79 -8.35
C SER A 215 6.08 56.91 -7.54
N ASP A 216 6.10 58.17 -7.97
CA ASP A 216 5.52 59.33 -7.24
C ASP A 216 3.98 59.25 -7.00
N LYS A 217 3.35 58.10 -7.21
CA LYS A 217 1.94 57.82 -6.95
C LYS A 217 1.74 57.28 -5.53
N LYS A 218 1.38 58.16 -4.61
CA LYS A 218 0.88 57.79 -3.26
C LYS A 218 -0.42 56.98 -3.38
N VAL A 219 -0.31 55.65 -3.45
CA VAL A 219 -1.43 54.76 -3.11
C VAL A 219 -1.44 54.62 -1.60
N VAL A 220 -2.58 54.89 -0.97
CA VAL A 220 -2.70 54.91 0.49
C VAL A 220 -2.57 53.48 1.00
N PHE A 221 -1.63 53.25 1.92
CA PHE A 221 -1.42 51.96 2.58
C PHE A 221 -2.74 51.32 3.08
N SER A 222 -3.73 52.15 3.44
CA SER A 222 -5.08 51.72 3.83
C SER A 222 -5.82 50.90 2.79
N ASP A 223 -5.63 51.20 1.50
CA ASP A 223 -6.38 50.53 0.42
C ASP A 223 -5.83 49.13 0.17
N ILE A 224 -4.50 48.99 0.28
CA ILE A 224 -3.82 47.70 0.19
C ILE A 224 -4.16 46.85 1.42
N VAL A 225 -4.16 47.44 2.61
CA VAL A 225 -4.62 46.76 3.83
C VAL A 225 -6.09 46.34 3.72
N LYS A 226 -6.98 47.19 3.18
CA LYS A 226 -8.38 46.81 2.92
C LYS A 226 -8.50 45.67 1.94
N GLN A 227 -7.71 45.66 0.87
CA GLN A 227 -7.76 44.62 -0.14
C GLN A 227 -7.21 43.28 0.38
N LEU A 228 -6.12 43.32 1.15
CA LEU A 228 -5.61 42.17 1.88
C LEU A 228 -6.64 41.65 2.89
N LYS A 229 -7.28 42.54 3.65
CA LYS A 229 -8.31 42.17 4.64
C LYS A 229 -9.54 41.55 3.99
N SER A 230 -10.00 42.11 2.86
CA SER A 230 -11.10 41.56 2.08
C SER A 230 -10.77 40.19 1.49
N ASN A 231 -9.55 39.99 0.99
CA ASN A 231 -9.09 38.68 0.54
C ASN A 231 -9.00 37.70 1.71
N LEU A 232 -8.46 38.10 2.86
CA LEU A 232 -8.42 37.29 4.08
C LEU A 232 -9.82 36.89 4.57
N GLU A 233 -10.80 37.80 4.53
CA GLU A 233 -12.21 37.51 4.86
C GLU A 233 -12.84 36.52 3.86
N LYS A 234 -12.50 36.61 2.57
CA LYS A 234 -12.94 35.64 1.55
C LYS A 234 -12.42 34.23 1.83
N TYR A 235 -11.21 34.10 2.39
CA TYR A 235 -10.64 32.83 2.81
C TYR A 235 -11.19 32.39 4.18
N SER A 236 -11.44 33.32 5.12
CA SER A 236 -12.04 33.00 6.43
C SER A 236 -13.49 32.52 6.32
N VAL A 237 -14.24 32.97 5.31
CA VAL A 237 -15.61 32.51 5.03
C VAL A 237 -15.64 31.14 4.35
N LYS A 238 -14.56 30.74 3.65
CA LYS A 238 -14.41 29.38 3.10
C LYS A 238 -13.97 28.37 4.16
N THR A 239 -13.24 28.80 5.18
CA THR A 239 -13.03 28.03 6.40
C THR A 239 -14.28 28.13 7.28
N TRP A 240 -15.27 27.29 6.97
CA TRP A 240 -16.42 27.04 7.84
C TRP A 240 -17.44 28.20 7.92
N SER A 241 -18.59 28.00 7.28
CA SER A 241 -19.80 28.77 7.58
C SER A 241 -20.16 28.55 9.06
N SER A 242 -20.30 29.63 9.82
CA SER A 242 -20.59 29.74 11.25
C SER A 242 -21.87 29.07 11.76
N LYS A 243 -22.48 28.14 11.00
CA LYS A 243 -23.71 27.44 11.36
C LYS A 243 -23.53 26.30 12.35
N ALA A 244 -22.31 26.03 12.80
CA ALA A 244 -22.04 24.97 13.76
C ALA A 244 -21.53 25.47 15.12
N GLU A 245 -21.51 26.79 15.36
CA GLU A 245 -21.40 27.36 16.71
C GLU A 245 -22.76 27.48 17.43
N ASP A 246 -23.89 27.58 16.70
CA ASP A 246 -25.21 27.77 17.33
C ASP A 246 -25.90 26.47 17.78
N LYS A 247 -25.18 25.34 17.85
CA LYS A 247 -25.80 24.05 18.22
C LYS A 247 -24.94 23.11 19.07
N TYR A 248 -24.04 23.63 19.92
CA TYR A 248 -23.55 22.91 21.10
C TYR A 248 -23.20 23.88 22.22
#